data_AF-W4FRZ3-F1
#
_entry.id   AF-W4FRZ3-F1
#
_cell.length_a   1.000
_cell.length_b   1.000
_cell.length_c   1.000
_cell.angle_alpha   90.00
_cell.angle_beta   90.00
_cell.angle_gamma   90.00
#
_symmetry.space_group_name_H-M   'P 1'
#
loop_
_entity.id
_entity.type
_entity.pdbx_description
1 polymer ?
#
loop_
_entity_poly.entity_id
_entity_poly.type
_entity_poly.pdbx_seq_one_letter_code
_entity_poly.pdbx_strand_id
1 'polypeptide(L)'
;MIGSKPSPIGDGFDEKFDVLAHGLKTVMGAYTPKPLAQTAGISYGLFLDYAFLEFQKPAVSFEIIGDDFVVDVTTIKTRGLEVYKGINQFAKEVTVFNDGDVTPTKPSCGD
;
A
#
# COMPACT_ATOMS: atom_id res chain seq x y z
N MET A 1 -8.10 -17.36 0.16
CA MET A 1 -7.10 -17.49 1.25
C MET A 1 -5.75 -17.08 0.71
N ILE A 2 -5.04 -16.18 1.38
CA ILE A 2 -3.66 -15.83 1.05
C ILE A 2 -2.80 -17.05 1.47
N GLY A 3 -2.70 -18.04 0.59
CA GLY A 3 -2.15 -19.36 0.92
C GLY A 3 -2.26 -20.45 -0.14
N SER A 4 -3.14 -20.32 -1.15
CA SER A 4 -3.19 -21.30 -2.23
C SER A 4 -3.81 -20.71 -3.48
N LYS A 5 -2.96 -20.53 -4.51
CA LYS A 5 -3.24 -19.97 -5.85
C LYS A 5 -3.55 -18.45 -5.86
N PRO A 6 -3.04 -17.68 -6.85
CA PRO A 6 -3.44 -16.28 -7.02
C PRO A 6 -4.88 -16.25 -7.54
N SER A 7 -5.84 -16.38 -6.63
CA SER A 7 -7.21 -16.00 -6.87
C SER A 7 -7.39 -14.56 -6.43
N PRO A 8 -8.16 -13.74 -7.18
CA PRO A 8 -8.56 -12.42 -6.72
C PRO A 8 -9.15 -12.48 -5.31
N ILE A 9 -9.01 -11.39 -4.55
CA ILE A 9 -9.64 -11.27 -3.23
C ILE A 9 -11.15 -11.34 -3.39
N GLY A 10 -11.69 -10.73 -4.45
CA GLY A 10 -13.12 -10.66 -4.76
C GLY A 10 -13.83 -9.50 -4.09
N ASP A 11 -15.14 -9.44 -4.28
CA ASP A 11 -16.05 -8.45 -3.66
C ASP A 11 -15.65 -6.98 -3.87
N GLY A 12 -14.97 -6.71 -4.99
CA GLY A 12 -14.50 -5.36 -5.36
C GLY A 12 -13.23 -4.91 -4.64
N PHE A 13 -12.64 -5.74 -3.76
CA PHE A 13 -11.45 -5.36 -2.99
C PHE A 13 -10.18 -5.25 -3.85
N ASP A 14 -10.08 -6.06 -4.91
CA ASP A 14 -8.95 -5.98 -5.83
C ASP A 14 -8.86 -4.57 -6.45
N GLU A 15 -9.98 -4.02 -6.93
CA GLU A 15 -10.06 -2.67 -7.48
C GLU A 15 -9.77 -1.59 -6.43
N LYS A 16 -10.23 -1.79 -5.18
CA LYS A 16 -9.93 -0.85 -4.09
C LYS A 16 -8.43 -0.79 -3.79
N PHE A 17 -7.76 -1.94 -3.77
CA PHE A 17 -6.31 -2.00 -3.57
C PHE A 17 -5.55 -1.41 -4.75
N ASP A 18 -6.02 -1.58 -5.98
CA ASP A 18 -5.43 -0.96 -7.16
C ASP A 18 -5.51 0.58 -7.11
N VAL A 19 -6.68 1.13 -6.72
CA VAL A 19 -6.85 2.59 -6.55
C VAL A 19 -5.92 3.11 -5.45
N LEU A 20 -5.88 2.44 -4.29
CA LEU A 20 -5.00 2.81 -3.20
C LEU A 20 -3.52 2.77 -3.61
N ALA A 21 -3.10 1.71 -4.31
CA ALA A 21 -1.75 1.56 -4.83
C ALA A 21 -1.42 2.66 -5.86
N HIS A 22 -2.35 3.00 -6.73
CA HIS A 22 -2.17 4.08 -7.70
C HIS A 22 -1.98 5.43 -7.00
N GLY A 23 -2.84 5.76 -6.03
CA GLY A 23 -2.75 6.98 -5.23
C GLY A 23 -1.39 7.13 -4.55
N LEU A 24 -0.92 6.08 -3.86
CA LEU A 24 0.41 6.07 -3.22
C LEU A 24 1.54 6.28 -4.23
N LYS A 25 1.48 5.63 -5.39
CA LYS A 25 2.51 5.75 -6.43
C LYS A 25 2.72 7.19 -6.90
N THR A 26 1.67 8.02 -6.87
CA THR A 26 1.76 9.42 -7.31
C THR A 26 2.65 10.30 -6.41
N VAL A 27 2.82 9.94 -5.13
CA VAL A 27 3.55 10.77 -4.15
C VAL A 27 4.85 10.15 -3.64
N MET A 28 5.02 8.84 -3.82
CA MET A 28 6.08 8.05 -3.19
C MET A 28 7.40 8.02 -3.98
N GLY A 29 7.62 8.91 -4.95
CA GLY A 29 8.92 9.02 -5.62
C GLY A 29 9.41 7.69 -6.23
N ALA A 30 10.50 7.14 -5.67
CA ALA A 30 11.13 5.91 -6.17
C ALA A 30 10.45 4.59 -5.73
N TYR A 31 9.51 4.63 -4.78
CA TYR A 31 8.84 3.40 -4.32
C TYR A 31 7.77 2.93 -5.31
N THR A 32 7.61 1.61 -5.43
CA THR A 32 6.54 0.99 -6.22
C THR A 32 5.65 0.15 -5.31
N PRO A 33 4.37 0.51 -5.14
CA PRO A 33 3.41 -0.31 -4.40
C PRO A 33 3.22 -1.68 -5.07
N LYS A 34 3.33 -2.75 -4.29
CA LYS A 34 3.18 -4.13 -4.75
C LYS A 34 2.64 -5.01 -3.60
N PRO A 35 1.95 -6.12 -3.90
CA PRO A 35 1.64 -7.12 -2.88
C PRO A 35 2.92 -7.68 -2.28
N LEU A 36 3.01 -7.72 -0.95
CA LEU A 36 4.24 -8.09 -0.24
C LEU A 36 4.70 -9.52 -0.55
N ALA A 37 3.75 -10.44 -0.75
CA ALA A 37 4.01 -11.81 -1.19
C ALA A 37 4.74 -11.90 -2.55
N GLN A 38 4.70 -10.83 -3.37
CA GLN A 38 5.40 -10.75 -4.65
C GLN A 38 6.79 -10.10 -4.55
N THR A 39 7.15 -9.47 -3.42
CA THR A 39 8.38 -8.67 -3.31
C THR A 39 9.37 -9.15 -2.26
N ALA A 40 8.92 -9.72 -1.14
CA ALA A 40 9.78 -10.09 -0.01
C ALA A 40 9.92 -11.61 0.20
N GLY A 41 9.48 -12.41 -0.76
CA GLY A 41 9.28 -13.85 -0.58
C GLY A 41 7.94 -14.16 0.08
N ILE A 42 7.43 -15.36 -0.16
CA ILE A 42 6.11 -15.77 0.34
C ILE A 42 6.17 -15.79 1.87
N SER A 43 5.40 -14.89 2.49
CA SER A 43 5.29 -14.70 3.93
C SER A 43 3.83 -14.79 4.34
N TYR A 44 3.56 -15.33 5.53
CA TYR A 44 2.20 -15.55 6.05
C TYR A 44 2.08 -15.03 7.47
N GLY A 45 0.87 -14.63 7.86
CA GLY A 45 0.58 -14.17 9.22
C GLY A 45 1.15 -12.78 9.49
N LEU A 46 1.28 -11.96 8.45
CA LEU A 46 1.76 -10.59 8.57
C LEU A 46 0.67 -9.74 9.22
N PHE A 47 1.09 -8.62 9.82
CA PHE A 47 0.15 -7.65 10.38
C PHE A 47 -0.86 -7.17 9.31
N LEU A 48 -0.42 -7.02 8.06
CA LEU A 48 -1.25 -6.65 6.92
C LEU A 48 -2.36 -7.68 6.66
N ASP A 49 -2.01 -8.98 6.73
CA ASP A 49 -2.96 -10.07 6.55
C ASP A 49 -4.02 -10.06 7.66
N TYR A 50 -3.58 -9.91 8.91
CA TYR A 50 -4.48 -9.82 10.07
C TYR A 50 -5.43 -8.61 9.95
N ALA A 51 -4.90 -7.42 9.66
CA ALA A 51 -5.69 -6.20 9.56
C ALA A 51 -6.80 -6.32 8.50
N PHE A 52 -6.49 -6.95 7.36
CA PHE A 52 -7.48 -7.14 6.31
C PHE A 52 -8.47 -8.25 6.63
N LEU A 53 -8.02 -9.41 7.12
CA LEU A 53 -8.91 -10.53 7.42
C LEU A 53 -9.90 -10.23 8.55
N GLU A 54 -9.46 -9.49 9.57
CA GLU A 54 -10.29 -9.17 10.73
C GLU A 54 -11.24 -8.00 10.46
N PHE A 55 -10.75 -6.95 9.79
CA PHE A 55 -11.49 -5.68 9.71
C PHE A 55 -11.88 -5.26 8.29
N GLN A 56 -11.42 -5.99 7.26
CA GLN A 56 -11.53 -5.60 5.86
C GLN A 56 -11.01 -4.18 5.59
N LYS A 57 -9.94 -3.80 6.29
CA LYS A 57 -9.28 -2.49 6.16
C LYS A 57 -7.93 -2.62 5.46
N PRO A 58 -7.53 -1.62 4.67
CA PRO A 58 -6.23 -1.66 4.02
C PRO A 58 -5.13 -1.39 5.05
N ALA A 59 -3.99 -2.03 4.84
CA ALA A 59 -2.76 -1.78 5.59
C ALA A 59 -1.58 -1.81 4.61
N VAL A 60 -0.51 -1.08 4.94
CA VAL A 60 0.71 -1.00 4.10
C VAL A 60 1.96 -1.22 4.94
N SER A 61 2.96 -1.85 4.33
CA SER A 61 4.34 -1.87 4.83
C SER A 61 5.20 -0.97 3.94
N PHE A 62 6.16 -0.26 4.54
CA PHE A 62 7.14 0.54 3.82
C PHE A 62 8.51 -0.13 3.92
N GLU A 63 8.98 -0.71 2.82
CA GLU A 63 10.37 -1.17 2.68
C GLU A 63 11.23 0.01 2.23
N ILE A 64 12.05 0.57 3.13
CA ILE A 64 12.85 1.78 2.85
C ILE A 64 14.00 1.45 1.90
N ILE A 65 14.21 2.26 0.85
CA ILE A 65 15.28 2.03 -0.14
C ILE A 65 16.64 1.97 0.55
N GLY A 66 17.33 0.86 0.31
CA GLY A 66 18.66 0.54 0.80
C GLY A 66 18.92 -0.94 0.57
N ASP A 67 20.20 -1.34 0.58
CA ASP A 67 20.61 -2.73 0.41
C ASP A 67 20.92 -3.43 1.76
N ASP A 68 20.95 -2.66 2.86
CA ASP A 68 21.27 -3.12 4.21
C ASP A 68 20.61 -2.22 5.27
N PHE A 69 20.65 -2.64 6.54
CA PHE A 69 20.19 -1.88 7.68
C PHE A 69 21.07 -0.66 8.00
N VAL A 70 22.34 -0.67 7.55
CA VAL A 70 23.25 0.48 7.65
C VAL A 70 23.19 1.28 6.36
N VAL A 71 22.81 2.55 6.44
CA VAL A 71 22.61 3.43 5.28
C VAL A 71 23.39 4.73 5.40
N ASP A 72 23.65 5.38 4.27
CA ASP A 72 24.28 6.71 4.25
C ASP A 72 23.32 7.75 4.84
N VAL A 73 23.82 8.50 5.84
CA VAL A 73 23.10 9.60 6.52
C VAL A 73 22.57 10.67 5.56
N THR A 74 23.22 10.86 4.41
CA THR A 74 22.78 11.82 3.38
C THR A 74 21.43 11.46 2.78
N THR A 75 21.04 10.17 2.82
CA THR A 75 19.79 9.68 2.23
C THR A 75 18.58 9.84 3.17
N ILE A 76 18.81 9.94 4.49
CA ILE A 76 17.77 9.87 5.52
C ILE A 76 16.67 10.90 5.29
N LYS A 77 17.03 12.17 5.02
CA LYS A 77 16.04 13.24 4.81
C LYS A 77 15.15 12.99 3.60
N THR A 78 15.73 12.49 2.51
CA THR A 78 15.00 12.17 1.29
C THR A 78 14.01 11.03 1.54
N ARG A 79 14.47 9.93 2.15
CA ARG A 79 13.61 8.77 2.43
C ARG A 79 12.51 9.09 3.43
N GLY A 80 12.83 9.84 4.48
CA GLY A 80 11.83 10.30 5.46
C GLY A 80 10.74 11.17 4.82
N LEU A 81 11.09 12.05 3.89
CA LEU A 81 10.12 12.87 3.19
C LEU A 81 9.20 12.06 2.26
N GLU A 82 9.72 11.05 1.58
CA GLU A 82 8.92 10.14 0.75
C GLU A 82 7.92 9.37 1.61
N VAL A 83 8.37 8.74 2.70
CA VAL A 83 7.47 8.02 3.63
C VAL A 83 6.43 8.95 4.25
N TYR A 84 6.82 10.17 4.65
CA TYR A 84 5.89 11.17 5.16
C TYR A 84 4.78 11.48 4.15
N LYS A 85 5.13 11.69 2.87
CA LYS A 85 4.13 11.90 1.81
C LYS A 85 3.23 10.68 1.64
N GLY A 86 3.82 9.49 1.69
CA GLY A 86 3.10 8.22 1.65
C GLY A 86 2.06 8.06 2.74
N ILE A 87 2.42 8.32 4.00
CA ILE A 87 1.50 8.23 5.13
C ILE A 87 0.33 9.21 4.97
N ASN A 88 0.62 10.45 4.54
CA ASN A 88 -0.43 11.44 4.31
C ASN A 88 -1.35 11.06 3.14
N GLN A 89 -0.81 10.51 2.06
CA GLN A 89 -1.62 10.02 0.95
C GLN A 89 -2.41 8.78 1.33
N PHE A 90 -1.82 7.84 2.08
CA PHE A 90 -2.49 6.66 2.62
C PHE A 90 -3.73 7.06 3.42
N ALA A 91 -3.63 8.08 4.28
CA ALA A 91 -4.79 8.57 5.05
C ALA A 91 -5.95 9.01 4.14
N LYS A 92 -5.67 9.61 2.98
CA LYS A 92 -6.69 9.98 1.98
C LYS A 92 -7.23 8.76 1.22
N GLU A 93 -6.35 7.87 0.79
CA GLU A 93 -6.77 6.67 0.06
C GLU A 93 -7.58 5.71 0.95
N VAL A 94 -7.32 5.68 2.25
CA VAL A 94 -8.08 4.87 3.22
C VAL A 94 -9.54 5.32 3.29
N THR A 95 -9.84 6.62 3.17
CA THR A 95 -11.24 7.05 3.15
C THR A 95 -11.93 6.56 1.88
N VAL A 96 -11.27 6.70 0.72
CA VAL A 96 -11.76 6.19 -0.57
C VAL A 96 -11.98 4.68 -0.54
N PHE A 97 -11.03 3.92 0.01
CA PHE A 97 -11.13 2.47 0.14
C PHE A 97 -12.35 2.04 0.99
N ASN A 98 -12.63 2.79 2.06
CA ASN A 98 -13.67 2.46 3.03
C ASN A 98 -15.08 2.88 2.61
N ASP A 99 -15.23 3.91 1.77
CA ASP A 99 -16.52 4.55 1.45
C ASP A 99 -17.43 3.76 0.47
N GLY A 100 -17.27 2.43 0.41
CA GLY A 100 -18.27 1.52 -0.17
C GLY A 100 -18.27 1.39 -1.70
N ASP A 101 -18.12 2.47 -2.47
CA ASP A 101 -18.22 2.47 -3.94
C ASP A 101 -16.94 2.99 -4.61
N VAL A 102 -16.06 2.08 -5.05
CA VAL A 102 -14.93 2.45 -5.90
C VAL A 102 -15.36 2.24 -7.35
N THR A 103 -15.83 3.29 -8.00
CA THR A 103 -15.97 3.30 -9.46
C THR A 103 -14.64 3.72 -10.08
N PRO A 104 -14.11 3.02 -11.11
CA PRO A 104 -12.79 3.29 -11.71
C PRO A 104 -12.58 4.72 -12.26
N THR A 105 -13.63 5.53 -12.30
CA THR A 105 -13.67 6.86 -12.93
C THR A 105 -13.83 8.03 -11.97
N LYS A 106 -13.94 7.80 -10.64
CA LYS A 106 -14.03 8.92 -9.69
C LYS A 106 -12.61 9.39 -9.33
N PRO A 107 -12.22 10.63 -9.67
CA PRO A 107 -10.95 11.16 -9.21
C PRO A 107 -10.95 11.21 -7.68
N SER A 108 -9.85 10.75 -7.07
CA SER A 108 -9.53 11.07 -5.67
C SER A 108 -9.53 12.61 -5.58
N CYS A 109 -10.42 13.13 -4.72
CA CYS A 109 -10.86 14.53 -4.71
C CYS A 109 -9.75 15.53 -5.05
N GLY A 110 -10.03 16.38 -6.05
CA GLY A 110 -9.27 17.60 -6.32
C GLY A 110 -9.81 18.75 -5.46
N ASP A 111 -8.90 19.60 -5.00
CA ASP A 111 -9.18 21.00 -4.68
C ASP A 111 -9.02 21.85 -5.96
#